data_AF-A0A9D1N3R5-F1
#
_entry.id   AF-A0A9D1N3R5-F1
#
_cell.length_a   1.000
_cell.length_b   1.000
_cell.length_c   1.000
_cell.angle_alpha   90.00
_cell.angle_beta   90.00
_cell.angle_gamma   90.00
#
_symmetry.space_group_name_H-M   'P 1'
#
loop_
_entity.id
_entity.type
_entity.pdbx_description
1 polymer ?
#
loop_
_entity_poly.entity_id
_entity_poly.type
_entity_poly.pdbx_seq_one_letter_code
_entity_poly.pdbx_strand_id
1 'polypeptide(L)'
;MKNMRKWFAAALCVVLALAMIGCGNQPAGDGEGAAFDASRAITVVSREDGSGTRSAFVELTGVLAEDESGEEVDRTTVDAVTTS
;
A
#
# COMPACT_ATOMS: atom_id res chain seq x y z
N MET A 1 31.90 -31.69 -6.48
CA MET A 1 31.01 -30.53 -6.80
C MET A 1 29.61 -30.60 -6.17
N LYS A 2 28.98 -31.78 -6.04
CA LYS A 2 27.62 -31.90 -5.45
C LYS A 2 27.55 -31.45 -3.98
N ASN A 3 28.62 -31.67 -3.23
CA ASN A 3 28.74 -31.32 -1.81
C ASN A 3 29.02 -29.81 -1.68
N MET A 4 29.94 -29.29 -2.50
CA MET A 4 30.27 -27.86 -2.62
C MET A 4 29.02 -27.00 -2.86
N ARG A 5 28.13 -27.42 -3.77
CA ARG A 5 26.87 -26.72 -4.04
C ARG A 5 25.91 -26.68 -2.85
N LYS A 6 25.92 -27.70 -1.98
CA LYS A 6 25.12 -27.74 -0.75
C LYS A 6 25.67 -26.77 0.30
N TRP A 7 26.99 -26.67 0.43
CA TRP A 7 27.65 -25.72 1.35
C TRP A 7 27.48 -24.27 0.88
N PHE A 8 27.56 -24.02 -0.43
CA PHE A 8 27.25 -22.69 -1.00
C PHE A 8 25.78 -22.31 -0.80
N ALA A 9 24.85 -23.26 -1.00
CA ALA A 9 23.42 -23.01 -0.74
C ALA A 9 23.15 -22.74 0.75
N ALA A 10 23.78 -23.48 1.66
CA ALA A 10 23.66 -23.25 3.09
C ALA A 10 24.23 -21.88 3.51
N ALA A 11 25.38 -21.49 2.98
CA ALA A 11 25.98 -20.17 3.24
C ALA A 11 25.12 -19.02 2.72
N LEU A 12 24.52 -19.17 1.52
CA LEU A 12 23.61 -18.17 0.95
C LEU A 12 22.33 -18.01 1.80
N CYS A 13 21.76 -19.11 2.30
CA CYS A 13 20.59 -19.06 3.19
C CYS A 13 20.91 -18.36 4.53
N VAL A 14 22.11 -18.56 5.09
CA VAL A 14 22.52 -17.89 6.34
C VAL A 14 22.72 -16.39 6.15
N VAL A 15 23.30 -15.97 5.02
CA VAL A 15 23.44 -14.53 4.67
C VAL A 15 22.07 -13.88 4.46
N LEU A 16 21.12 -14.60 3.84
CA LEU A 16 19.77 -14.10 3.64
C LEU A 16 19.00 -13.92 4.95
N ALA A 17 19.21 -14.80 5.93
CA ALA A 17 18.57 -14.72 7.25
C ALA A 17 19.10 -13.54 8.09
N LEU A 18 20.37 -13.16 7.92
CA LEU A 18 20.99 -12.05 8.65
C LEU A 18 20.62 -10.66 8.09
N ALA A 19 20.07 -10.59 6.87
CA ALA A 19 19.62 -9.34 6.24
C ALA A 19 18.27 -8.82 6.80
N MET A 20 17.61 -9.57 7.68
CA MET A 20 16.31 -9.22 8.29
C MET A 20 16.42 -8.56 9.67
N ILE A 21 17.60 -8.06 10.05
CA ILE A 21 17.77 -7.18 11.22
C ILE A 21 17.98 -5.76 10.71
N GLY A 22 16.90 -5.18 10.17
CA GLY A 22 16.86 -3.83 9.63
C GLY A 22 15.73 -3.05 10.26
N CYS A 23 16.07 -1.96 10.96
CA CYS A 23 15.19 -0.92 11.50
C CYS A 23 14.12 -1.37 12.52
N GLY A 24 14.54 -1.57 13.77
CA GLY A 24 13.64 -1.65 14.93
C GLY A 24 13.92 -0.62 16.02
N ASN A 25 14.74 0.40 15.76
CA ASN A 25 15.19 1.36 16.79
C ASN A 25 14.96 2.83 16.41
N GLN A 26 13.85 3.12 15.73
CA GLN A 26 13.32 4.48 15.80
C GLN A 26 12.72 4.63 17.20
N PRO A 27 13.04 5.70 17.96
CA PRO A 27 12.12 6.11 19.01
C PRO A 27 10.77 6.22 18.32
N ALA A 28 9.75 5.55 18.87
CA ALA A 28 8.38 5.87 18.53
C ALA A 28 8.28 7.36 18.84
N GLY A 29 8.42 8.20 17.81
CA GLY A 29 8.21 9.63 17.96
C GLY A 29 6.82 9.71 18.55
N ASP A 30 6.73 10.27 19.76
CA ASP A 30 5.50 10.38 20.52
C ASP A 30 4.42 10.88 19.57
N GLY A 31 3.65 9.91 19.09
CA GLY A 31 2.48 10.12 18.27
C GLY A 31 1.39 10.53 19.22
N GLU A 32 1.60 11.62 19.96
CA GLU A 32 0.50 12.51 20.30
C GLU A 32 0.04 13.10 18.97
N GLY A 33 -0.61 12.24 18.18
CA GLY A 33 -1.21 12.58 16.91
C GLY A 33 -2.15 13.72 17.22
N ALA A 34 -1.87 14.87 16.63
CA ALA A 34 -2.79 15.99 16.66
C ALA A 34 -4.20 15.42 16.41
N ALA A 35 -5.09 15.61 17.40
CA ALA A 35 -6.46 15.14 17.28
C ALA A 35 -6.99 15.61 15.92
N PHE A 36 -7.71 14.73 15.21
CA PHE A 36 -8.24 15.06 13.89
C PHE A 36 -9.07 16.35 14.01
N ASP A 37 -8.56 17.41 13.41
CA ASP A 37 -9.18 18.72 13.43
C ASP A 37 -10.07 18.86 12.19
N ALA A 38 -11.37 18.61 12.39
CA ALA A 38 -12.39 18.68 11.34
C ALA A 38 -12.58 20.10 10.77
N SER A 39 -12.00 21.14 11.38
CA SER A 39 -12.04 22.50 10.84
C SER A 39 -11.01 22.75 9.73
N ARG A 40 -10.05 21.84 9.56
CA ARG A 40 -9.00 21.94 8.53
C ARG A 40 -9.47 21.32 7.22
N ALA A 41 -8.96 21.87 6.12
CA ALA A 41 -9.16 21.28 4.81
C ALA A 41 -8.49 19.90 4.71
N ILE A 42 -9.21 18.94 4.13
CA ILE A 42 -8.69 17.61 3.81
C ILE A 42 -8.04 17.70 2.43
N THR A 43 -6.76 17.37 2.34
CA THR A 43 -6.05 17.23 1.06
C THR A 43 -5.95 15.76 0.69
N VAL A 44 -6.46 15.40 -0.49
CA VAL A 44 -6.38 14.04 -1.03
C VAL A 44 -5.30 14.00 -2.11
N VAL A 45 -4.46 12.97 -2.07
CA VAL A 45 -3.45 12.71 -3.11
C VAL A 45 -3.70 11.31 -3.66
N SER A 46 -4.15 11.23 -4.92
CA SER A 46 -4.27 9.98 -5.65
C SER A 46 -2.95 9.61 -6.34
N ARG A 47 -2.74 8.32 -6.60
CA ARG A 47 -1.66 7.84 -7.46
C ARG A 47 -2.17 7.63 -8.90
N GLU A 48 -1.24 7.74 -9.85
CA GLU A 48 -1.47 7.60 -11.30
C GLU A 48 -2.24 6.31 -11.68
N ASP A 49 -2.81 6.31 -12.90
CA ASP A 49 -3.38 5.11 -13.52
C ASP A 49 -2.39 3.94 -13.51
N GLY A 50 -2.88 2.74 -13.21
CA GLY A 50 -2.06 1.54 -13.01
C GLY A 50 -1.58 1.33 -11.57
N SER A 51 -2.01 2.17 -10.61
CA SER A 51 -1.72 1.96 -9.19
C SER A 51 -2.56 0.81 -8.59
N GLY A 52 -1.90 -0.28 -8.20
CA GLY A 52 -2.56 -1.40 -7.50
C GLY A 52 -3.21 -1.02 -6.16
N THR A 53 -2.70 0.02 -5.48
CA THR A 53 -3.34 0.53 -4.25
C THR A 53 -4.62 1.30 -4.54
N ARG A 54 -4.71 1.98 -5.70
CA ARG A 54 -5.95 2.63 -6.14
C ARG A 54 -7.00 1.58 -6.50
N SER A 55 -6.61 0.54 -7.25
CA SER A 55 -7.51 -0.57 -7.58
C SER A 55 -8.05 -1.29 -6.34
N ALA A 56 -7.20 -1.59 -5.36
CA ALA A 56 -7.64 -2.18 -4.09
C ALA A 56 -8.55 -1.25 -3.30
N PHE A 57 -8.28 0.06 -3.28
CA PHE A 57 -9.18 1.04 -2.64
C PHE A 57 -10.56 1.06 -3.30
N VAL A 58 -10.60 1.06 -4.64
CA VAL A 58 -11.85 1.05 -5.40
C VAL A 58 -12.66 -0.21 -5.09
N GLU A 59 -12.01 -1.39 -5.10
CA GLU A 59 -12.65 -2.67 -4.78
C GLU A 59 -13.18 -2.71 -3.33
N LEU A 60 -12.39 -2.22 -2.37
CA LEU A 60 -12.79 -2.22 -0.95
C LEU A 60 -13.88 -1.21 -0.61
N THR A 61 -13.92 -0.08 -1.30
CA THR A 61 -14.87 1.00 -1.02
C THR A 61 -16.12 0.94 -1.88
N GLY A 62 -16.07 0.28 -3.04
CA GLY A 62 -17.18 0.19 -3.99
C GLY A 62 -17.54 1.52 -4.65
N VAL A 63 -16.61 2.50 -4.61
CA VAL A 63 -16.80 3.83 -5.21
C VAL A 63 -16.93 3.75 -6.73
N LEU A 64 -16.27 2.78 -7.36
CA LEU A 64 -16.60 2.29 -8.70
C LEU A 64 -16.86 0.79 -8.58
N ALA A 65 -18.04 0.34 -9.00
CA ALA A 65 -18.39 -1.07 -8.99
C ALA A 65 -19.43 -1.39 -10.06
N GLU A 66 -19.40 -2.63 -10.55
CA GLU A 66 -20.39 -3.14 -11.49
C GLU A 66 -21.77 -3.31 -10.81
N ASP A 67 -22.82 -2.97 -11.54
CA ASP A 67 -24.19 -3.26 -11.15
C ASP A 67 -24.62 -4.69 -11.55
N GLU A 68 -25.88 -5.04 -11.30
CA GLU A 68 -26.43 -6.37 -11.65
C GLU A 68 -26.43 -6.65 -13.17
N SER A 69 -26.28 -5.61 -13.99
CA SER A 69 -26.21 -5.69 -15.45
C SER A 69 -24.77 -5.84 -15.97
N GLY A 70 -23.77 -5.74 -15.09
CA GLY A 70 -22.35 -5.71 -15.45
C GLY A 70 -21.88 -4.36 -16.00
N GLU A 71 -22.60 -3.28 -15.71
CA GLU A 71 -22.18 -1.92 -16.07
C GLU A 71 -21.46 -1.27 -14.89
N GLU A 72 -20.31 -0.65 -15.14
CA GLU A 72 -19.57 0.08 -14.09
C GLU A 72 -20.33 1.34 -13.68
N VAL A 73 -20.64 1.46 -12.40
CA VAL A 73 -21.31 2.62 -11.81
C VAL A 73 -20.33 3.40 -10.93
N ASP A 74 -20.07 4.64 -11.31
CA ASP A 74 -19.30 5.60 -10.51
C ASP A 74 -20.19 6.27 -9.46
N ARG A 75 -19.79 6.14 -8.19
CA ARG A 75 -20.45 6.73 -7.01
C ARG A 75 -19.65 7.89 -6.42
N THR A 76 -18.62 8.37 -7.10
CA THR A 76 -17.88 9.56 -6.70
C THR A 76 -18.72 10.82 -6.92
N THR A 77 -18.49 11.83 -6.09
CA THR A 77 -19.06 13.16 -6.32
C THR A 77 -18.30 13.84 -7.47
N VAL A 78 -18.97 14.67 -8.26
CA VAL A 78 -18.36 15.37 -9.41
C VAL A 78 -17.09 16.14 -9.03
N ASP A 79 -17.07 16.78 -7.86
CA ASP A 79 -15.91 17.53 -7.34
C ASP A 79 -14.72 16.64 -6.93
N ALA A 80 -14.95 15.34 -6.78
CA ALA A 80 -13.94 14.35 -6.40
C ALA A 80 -13.40 13.55 -7.60
N VAL A 81 -13.94 13.77 -8.80
CA VAL A 81 -13.44 13.14 -10.02
C VAL A 81 -12.09 13.75 -10.36
N THR A 82 -11.03 12.95 -10.24
CA THR A 82 -9.69 13.36 -10.68
C THR A 82 -9.61 13.29 -12.19
N THR A 83 -9.52 14.43 -12.87
CA THR A 83 -9.06 14.46 -14.28
C THR A 83 -7.54 14.37 -14.28
N SER A 84 -6.99 13.38 -14.99
CA SER A 84 -5.56 13.32 -15.33
C SER A 84 -5.20 14.28 -16.46
#